data_AF-A0A918X614-F1
#
_entry.id   AF-A0A918X614-F1
#
_cell.length_a   1.000
_cell.length_b   1.000
_cell.length_c   1.000
_cell.angle_alpha   90.00
_cell.angle_beta   90.00
_cell.angle_gamma   90.00
#
_symmetry.space_group_name_H-M   'P 1'
#
loop_
_entity.id
_entity.type
_entity.pdbx_description
1 polymer ?
#
loop_
_entity_poly.entity_id
_entity_poly.type
_entity_poly.pdbx_seq_one_letter_code
_entity_poly.pdbx_strand_id
1 'polypeptide(L)'
;MDRTIGKGTFRDAFKNQTVAITALPPGTVHRLARQANATAGPADAALRTKAEFSALYDLLLAEQAGQGDVPGAPTDGSLLLRDGDGRPTAIGRIVDELLNAAQNKTEFFAQDMYQVKVTGWPPGVLTADDVMVAPQGARLTLARADAPDDTLLATSSFSMVNSGNLTAHAPKRSWKIDFEVGDSEDRLYGMERVNLKAMYNDPSQMREAVAWRLLERAGIPAAQHTYATFSINDRYMGLFSVIEQVDKKFLKDHFGKNSEGNLYKAYCGDVGCATLEHRSTADGSDTGRQYFTEGSAEDDRTYRLKTNEDNPATSTYDDLATLVRTVNGIQLPGGDGKFATDAFRESVERVLNVPAFLRWAGANVLLGSWDNYFATPSNYYLYNSGRLGDATGFMARPYFTFIPWDYDNSSGIDFFSTPWQYTDLLDWPAMSRNYCRITKAPHETSHLPLFTNLLRHHDFCQYYLDHLEFLLDTEFGPEKVAELIGAEGSGRTDGLWQLISPAAYGESTSPHGQPFTGRQFTNDEVYRAGFRQWELSRGSQFTYGIFHYTRMRYDHARQQLAELRKTYPNGASGAQFPGAMEVLPS
;
A
#
# COMPACT_ATOMS: atom_id res chain seq x y z
N MET A 1 26.06 -1.28 -20.87
CA MET A 1 25.58 -0.12 -21.65
C MET A 1 26.10 -0.26 -23.06
N ASP A 2 25.23 -0.04 -24.04
CA ASP A 2 25.62 -0.04 -25.45
C ASP A 2 26.64 1.06 -25.74
N ARG A 3 27.40 0.90 -26.82
CA ARG A 3 28.40 1.88 -27.24
C ARG A 3 27.77 3.25 -27.52
N THR A 4 26.56 3.24 -28.07
CA THR A 4 25.79 4.44 -28.41
C THR A 4 24.36 4.31 -27.88
N ILE A 5 23.71 5.44 -27.60
CA ILE A 5 22.31 5.46 -27.19
C ILE A 5 21.53 6.53 -27.96
N GLY A 6 20.36 6.14 -28.49
CA GLY A 6 19.44 7.07 -29.13
C GLY A 6 18.46 7.70 -28.13
N LYS A 7 17.81 8.79 -28.54
CA LYS A 7 16.88 9.57 -27.68
C LYS A 7 15.75 8.73 -27.09
N GLY A 8 15.19 7.79 -27.85
CA GLY A 8 14.12 6.89 -27.38
C GLY A 8 14.59 6.04 -26.20
N THR A 9 15.63 5.23 -26.43
CA THR A 9 16.26 4.36 -25.44
C THR A 9 16.76 5.12 -24.22
N PHE A 10 17.32 6.33 -24.40
CA PHE A 10 17.73 7.18 -23.30
C PHE A 10 16.56 7.53 -22.38
N ARG A 11 15.41 7.95 -22.93
CA ARG A 11 14.22 8.25 -22.12
C ARG A 11 13.65 7.01 -21.44
N ASP A 12 13.62 5.89 -22.15
CA ASP A 12 13.11 4.63 -21.61
C ASP A 12 13.95 4.16 -20.40
N ALA A 13 15.25 4.49 -20.36
CA ALA A 13 16.12 4.20 -19.23
C ALA A 13 15.70 4.94 -17.94
N PHE A 14 15.01 6.08 -18.04
CA PHE A 14 14.52 6.88 -16.90
C PHE A 14 13.00 6.78 -16.71
N LYS A 15 12.32 5.86 -17.40
CA LYS A 15 10.87 5.70 -17.28
C LYS A 15 10.48 5.33 -15.84
N ASN A 16 9.56 6.09 -15.25
CA ASN A 16 9.16 5.96 -13.84
C ASN A 16 10.31 6.19 -12.84
N GLN A 17 11.38 6.87 -13.25
CA GLN A 17 12.47 7.24 -12.37
C GLN A 17 12.48 8.76 -12.16
N THR A 18 13.14 9.18 -11.10
CA THR A 18 13.36 10.58 -10.75
C THR A 18 14.83 10.79 -10.44
N VAL A 19 15.42 11.82 -11.04
CA VAL A 19 16.79 12.25 -10.74
C VAL A 19 16.69 13.58 -9.99
N ALA A 20 16.91 13.55 -8.68
CA ALA A 20 17.05 14.77 -7.90
C ALA A 20 18.35 15.48 -8.30
N ILE A 21 18.28 16.76 -8.66
CA ILE A 21 19.46 17.51 -9.13
C ILE A 21 20.50 17.65 -8.02
N THR A 22 20.06 17.71 -6.77
CA THR A 22 20.90 17.72 -5.56
C THR A 22 21.70 16.43 -5.36
N ALA A 23 21.21 15.30 -5.90
CA ALA A 23 21.94 14.02 -5.87
C ALA A 23 23.06 13.95 -6.93
N LEU A 24 23.12 14.90 -7.86
CA LEU A 24 24.15 14.96 -8.90
C LEU A 24 25.38 15.74 -8.42
N PRO A 25 26.60 15.24 -8.70
CA PRO A 25 27.82 15.92 -8.30
C PRO A 25 27.93 17.31 -8.96
N PRO A 26 28.50 18.32 -8.27
CA PRO A 26 28.73 19.64 -8.86
C PRO A 26 29.56 19.53 -10.16
N GLY A 27 29.10 20.18 -11.23
CA GLY A 27 29.80 20.16 -12.51
C GLY A 27 28.86 20.16 -13.71
N THR A 28 29.32 19.55 -14.81
CA THR A 28 28.60 19.53 -16.09
C THR A 28 27.25 18.82 -15.97
N VAL A 29 27.18 17.63 -15.37
CA VAL A 29 25.93 16.88 -15.23
C VAL A 29 24.87 17.69 -14.47
N HIS A 30 25.24 18.29 -13.33
CA HIS A 30 24.35 19.11 -12.51
C HIS A 30 23.86 20.36 -13.28
N ARG A 31 24.75 21.04 -14.01
CA ARG A 31 24.39 22.19 -14.86
C ARG A 31 23.39 21.80 -15.94
N LEU A 32 23.66 20.70 -16.66
CA LEU A 32 22.79 20.24 -17.77
C LEU A 32 21.43 19.79 -17.24
N ALA A 33 21.39 19.06 -16.13
CA ALA A 33 20.15 18.66 -15.48
C ALA A 33 19.32 19.87 -15.04
N ARG A 34 19.93 20.86 -14.39
CA ARG A 34 19.24 22.11 -14.02
C ARG A 34 18.70 22.88 -15.22
N GLN A 35 19.47 22.93 -16.31
CA GLN A 35 19.03 23.57 -17.55
C GLN A 35 17.85 22.82 -18.19
N ALA A 36 17.86 21.49 -18.19
CA ALA A 36 16.77 20.68 -18.70
C ALA A 36 15.48 20.88 -17.88
N ASN A 37 15.55 20.79 -16.55
CA ASN A 37 14.42 21.01 -15.65
C ASN A 37 13.84 22.44 -15.78
N ALA A 38 14.69 23.46 -15.95
CA ALA A 38 14.22 24.84 -16.15
C ALA A 38 13.59 25.10 -17.52
N THR A 39 13.98 24.35 -18.55
CA THR A 39 13.51 24.59 -19.93
C THR A 39 12.26 23.78 -20.27
N ALA A 40 12.16 22.56 -19.75
CA ALA A 40 11.15 21.59 -20.14
C ALA A 40 10.32 21.02 -18.97
N GLY A 41 10.63 21.45 -17.74
CA GLY A 41 9.92 21.06 -16.52
C GLY A 41 9.48 22.28 -15.70
N PRO A 42 8.95 22.05 -14.50
CA PRO A 42 8.44 23.10 -13.63
C PRO A 42 9.53 23.80 -12.81
N ALA A 43 10.81 23.58 -13.11
CA ALA A 43 11.95 24.09 -12.34
C ALA A 43 11.90 23.70 -10.84
N ASP A 44 11.56 22.44 -10.56
CA ASP A 44 11.26 21.86 -9.25
C ASP A 44 12.40 21.01 -8.65
N ALA A 45 13.63 21.19 -9.14
CA ALA A 45 14.84 20.51 -8.65
C ALA A 45 14.94 19.01 -8.98
N ALA A 46 14.07 18.46 -9.84
CA ALA A 46 14.10 17.06 -10.24
C ALA A 46 13.88 16.88 -11.75
N LEU A 47 14.49 15.85 -12.34
CA LEU A 47 14.11 15.37 -13.67
C LEU A 47 13.21 14.15 -13.51
N ARG A 48 12.00 14.20 -14.05
CA ARG A 48 10.99 13.13 -13.86
C ARG A 48 10.03 12.95 -15.04
N THR A 49 10.02 13.87 -15.99
CA THR A 49 9.13 13.82 -17.15
C THR A 49 9.86 13.43 -18.44
N LYS A 50 9.09 12.91 -19.41
CA LYS A 50 9.60 12.61 -20.75
C LYS A 50 10.16 13.85 -21.45
N ALA A 51 9.57 15.02 -21.22
CA ALA A 51 9.99 16.30 -21.78
C ALA A 51 11.37 16.72 -21.25
N GLU A 52 11.57 16.64 -19.93
CA GLU A 52 12.84 16.96 -19.28
C GLU A 52 13.97 16.06 -19.75
N PHE A 53 13.77 14.73 -19.78
CA PHE A 53 14.79 13.81 -20.29
C PHE A 53 15.03 13.98 -21.80
N SER A 54 14.02 14.42 -22.57
CA SER A 54 14.21 14.78 -23.98
C SER A 54 15.10 16.02 -24.12
N ALA A 55 14.88 17.04 -23.30
CA ALA A 55 15.68 18.26 -23.29
C ALA A 55 17.12 17.99 -22.81
N LEU A 56 17.29 17.17 -21.78
CA LEU A 56 18.60 16.74 -21.30
C LEU A 56 19.38 16.00 -22.40
N TYR A 57 18.73 15.12 -23.15
CA TYR A 57 19.37 14.43 -24.27
C TYR A 57 19.88 15.41 -25.34
N ASP A 58 19.08 16.41 -25.70
CA ASP A 58 19.48 17.42 -26.69
C ASP A 58 20.65 18.28 -26.19
N LEU A 59 20.67 18.59 -24.89
CA LEU A 59 21.79 19.28 -24.24
C LEU A 59 23.07 18.42 -24.23
N LEU A 60 22.95 17.11 -23.97
CA LEU A 60 24.07 16.17 -24.03
C LEU A 60 24.63 16.04 -25.45
N LEU A 61 23.76 16.05 -26.47
CA LEU A 61 24.19 16.04 -27.87
C LEU A 61 24.96 17.33 -28.23
N ALA A 62 24.49 18.48 -27.77
CA ALA A 62 25.17 19.75 -27.97
C ALA A 62 26.53 19.77 -27.25
N GLU A 63 26.60 19.26 -26.02
CA GLU A 63 27.84 19.11 -25.27
C GLU A 63 28.83 18.16 -25.98
N GLN A 64 28.34 17.06 -26.56
CA GLN A 64 29.14 16.14 -27.36
C GLN A 64 29.73 16.82 -28.60
N ALA A 65 28.92 17.58 -29.34
CA ALA A 65 29.36 18.30 -30.53
C ALA A 65 30.35 19.42 -30.19
N GLY A 66 30.18 20.08 -29.04
CA GLY A 66 31.06 21.14 -28.55
C GLY A 66 32.46 20.66 -28.12
N GLN A 67 32.66 19.36 -27.87
CA GLN A 67 33.96 18.77 -27.51
C GLN A 67 34.91 18.58 -28.71
N GLY A 68 34.50 18.96 -29.93
CA GLY A 68 35.27 18.78 -31.16
C GLY A 68 35.00 17.44 -31.85
N ASP A 69 35.83 17.07 -32.82
CA ASP A 69 35.69 15.83 -33.60
C ASP A 69 36.03 14.62 -32.72
N VAL A 70 35.08 14.15 -31.91
CA VAL A 70 35.25 12.98 -31.05
C VAL A 70 35.34 11.74 -31.94
N PRO A 71 36.49 11.03 -32.01
CA PRO A 71 36.65 9.91 -32.93
C PRO A 71 35.61 8.82 -32.66
N GLY A 72 34.79 8.53 -33.67
CA GLY A 72 33.71 7.54 -33.58
C GLY A 72 32.38 8.08 -33.03
N ALA A 73 32.20 9.39 -32.91
CA ALA A 73 30.90 9.99 -32.64
C ALA A 73 29.91 9.68 -33.79
N PRO A 74 28.70 9.19 -33.48
CA PRO A 74 27.69 8.90 -34.50
C PRO A 74 27.20 10.17 -35.21
N THR A 75 27.00 10.09 -36.52
CA THR A 75 26.40 11.18 -37.32
C THR A 75 24.86 11.12 -37.35
N ASP A 76 24.28 10.09 -36.74
CA ASP A 76 22.84 9.82 -36.72
C ASP A 76 22.09 10.52 -35.56
N GLY A 77 22.79 11.34 -34.78
CA GLY A 77 22.22 12.01 -33.61
C GLY A 77 22.16 11.14 -32.35
N SER A 78 22.92 10.05 -32.30
CA SER A 78 23.10 9.23 -31.09
C SER A 78 24.23 9.76 -30.19
N LEU A 79 24.08 9.58 -28.88
CA LEU A 79 25.16 9.85 -27.92
C LEU A 79 26.16 8.69 -27.94
N LEU A 80 27.46 9.00 -27.95
CA LEU A 80 28.54 8.02 -27.82
C LEU A 80 28.88 7.84 -26.34
N LEU A 81 28.53 6.68 -25.77
CA LEU A 81 28.74 6.39 -24.35
C LEU A 81 30.09 5.70 -24.07
N ARG A 82 30.57 4.89 -25.01
CA ARG A 82 31.83 4.14 -24.87
C ARG A 82 32.72 4.36 -26.09
N ASP A 83 34.03 4.45 -25.89
CA ASP A 83 35.00 4.54 -26.98
C ASP A 83 35.25 3.17 -27.66
N GLY A 84 36.20 3.12 -28.60
CA GLY A 84 36.56 1.89 -29.32
C GLY A 84 37.13 0.77 -28.43
N ASP A 85 37.65 1.12 -27.26
CA ASP A 85 38.20 0.17 -26.26
C ASP A 85 37.15 -0.21 -25.20
N GLY A 86 35.92 0.30 -25.31
CA GLY A 86 34.86 0.07 -24.34
C GLY A 86 34.97 0.91 -23.07
N ARG A 87 35.79 1.96 -23.03
CA ARG A 87 35.88 2.87 -21.87
C ARG A 87 34.80 3.95 -21.95
N PRO A 88 34.22 4.42 -20.82
CA PRO A 88 33.32 5.56 -20.78
C PRO A 88 33.90 6.81 -21.46
N THR A 89 33.14 7.42 -22.38
CA THR A 89 33.44 8.78 -22.87
C THR A 89 33.08 9.82 -21.80
N ALA A 90 33.32 11.11 -22.06
CA ALA A 90 32.83 12.17 -21.17
C ALA A 90 31.29 12.15 -21.04
N ILE A 91 30.58 12.00 -22.15
CA ILE A 91 29.12 11.85 -22.19
C ILE A 91 28.69 10.55 -21.51
N GLY A 92 29.40 9.44 -21.76
CA GLY A 92 29.17 8.16 -21.10
C GLY A 92 29.22 8.26 -19.59
N ARG A 93 30.21 8.97 -19.03
CA ARG A 93 30.31 9.22 -17.58
C ARG A 93 29.14 10.04 -17.05
N ILE A 94 28.72 11.07 -17.77
CA ILE A 94 27.55 11.88 -17.38
C ILE A 94 26.27 11.02 -17.37
N VAL A 95 26.09 10.16 -18.37
CA VAL A 95 24.95 9.23 -18.43
C VAL A 95 25.02 8.17 -17.33
N ASP A 96 26.21 7.62 -17.06
CA ASP A 96 26.44 6.70 -15.93
C ASP A 96 26.10 7.40 -14.59
N GLU A 97 26.51 8.66 -14.39
CA GLU A 97 26.18 9.48 -13.19
C GLU A 97 24.67 9.72 -13.04
N LEU A 98 23.98 10.05 -14.13
CA LEU A 98 22.52 10.23 -14.13
C LEU A 98 21.79 8.95 -13.76
N LEU A 99 22.19 7.80 -14.34
CA LEU A 99 21.57 6.51 -14.06
C LEU A 99 21.84 6.04 -12.63
N ASN A 100 23.02 6.33 -12.07
CA ASN A 100 23.34 6.04 -10.67
C ASN A 100 22.57 6.94 -9.68
N ALA A 101 22.22 8.16 -10.08
CA ALA A 101 21.42 9.09 -9.28
C ALA A 101 19.90 8.90 -9.46
N ALA A 102 19.48 8.15 -10.48
CA ALA A 102 18.09 7.92 -10.77
C ALA A 102 17.50 6.95 -9.74
N GLN A 103 16.38 7.37 -9.17
CA GLN A 103 15.66 6.61 -8.16
C GLN A 103 14.27 6.26 -8.65
N ASN A 104 13.77 5.09 -8.26
CA ASN A 104 12.42 4.61 -8.56
C ASN A 104 11.54 4.51 -7.31
N LYS A 105 10.28 4.10 -7.49
CA LYS A 105 9.31 3.92 -6.41
C LYS A 105 9.81 3.02 -5.27
N THR A 106 10.47 1.91 -5.58
CA THR A 106 11.02 0.99 -4.57
C THR A 106 12.09 1.67 -3.73
N GLU A 107 12.99 2.44 -4.35
CA GLU A 107 14.03 3.19 -3.62
C GLU A 107 13.43 4.33 -2.80
N PHE A 108 12.31 4.92 -3.25
CA PHE A 108 11.56 5.90 -2.48
C PHE A 108 11.03 5.29 -1.17
N PHE A 109 10.32 4.16 -1.24
CA PHE A 109 9.78 3.52 -0.03
C PHE A 109 10.85 2.80 0.82
N ALA A 110 12.03 2.53 0.27
CA ALA A 110 13.17 2.02 1.03
C ALA A 110 13.84 3.07 1.92
N GLN A 111 13.55 4.38 1.72
CA GLN A 111 14.00 5.41 2.66
C GLN A 111 13.18 5.36 3.94
N ASP A 112 13.83 5.60 5.08
CA ASP A 112 13.18 5.49 6.39
C ASP A 112 12.14 6.59 6.63
N MET A 113 12.48 7.85 6.30
CA MET A 113 11.62 9.00 6.54
C MET A 113 11.95 10.18 5.63
N TYR A 114 10.91 10.85 5.17
CA TYR A 114 10.96 12.11 4.44
C TYR A 114 10.58 13.32 5.28
N GLN A 115 10.90 14.50 4.77
CA GLN A 115 10.33 15.76 5.19
C GLN A 115 9.49 16.32 4.04
N VAL A 116 8.19 16.49 4.29
CA VAL A 116 7.24 17.11 3.37
C VAL A 116 6.86 18.47 3.94
N LYS A 117 7.07 19.54 3.17
CA LYS A 117 6.70 20.90 3.54
C LYS A 117 5.83 21.50 2.47
N VAL A 118 4.68 22.05 2.84
CA VAL A 118 3.86 22.87 1.94
C VAL A 118 3.96 24.31 2.42
N THR A 119 4.31 25.24 1.54
CA THR A 119 4.32 26.69 1.82
C THR A 119 3.35 27.41 0.91
N GLY A 120 2.99 28.66 1.24
CA GLY A 120 2.04 29.45 0.46
C GLY A 120 0.60 28.92 0.50
N TRP A 121 0.27 28.07 1.48
CA TRP A 121 -1.07 27.51 1.61
C TRP A 121 -2.01 28.50 2.31
N PRO A 122 -3.24 28.74 1.80
CA PRO A 122 -4.18 29.66 2.40
C PRO A 122 -4.57 29.26 3.84
N PRO A 123 -4.61 30.20 4.80
CA PRO A 123 -5.09 29.92 6.15
C PRO A 123 -6.58 29.58 6.13
N GLY A 124 -7.01 28.64 6.96
CA GLY A 124 -8.43 28.30 7.14
C GLY A 124 -9.06 27.45 6.04
N VAL A 125 -8.37 27.21 4.91
CA VAL A 125 -8.87 26.40 3.79
C VAL A 125 -8.36 24.97 3.92
N LEU A 126 -8.87 24.30 4.93
CA LEU A 126 -8.75 22.86 5.11
C LEU A 126 -10.17 22.37 5.43
N THR A 127 -11.08 22.42 4.47
CA THR A 127 -12.39 21.75 4.62
C THR A 127 -12.23 20.25 4.34
N ALA A 128 -13.16 19.44 4.84
CA ALA A 128 -12.98 17.99 4.90
C ALA A 128 -13.04 17.30 3.53
N ASP A 129 -13.63 17.94 2.52
CA ASP A 129 -14.14 17.20 1.36
C ASP A 129 -13.70 17.74 -0.01
N ASP A 130 -13.11 18.95 -0.07
CA ASP A 130 -12.76 19.58 -1.34
C ASP A 130 -11.32 19.25 -1.77
N VAL A 131 -11.18 18.75 -2.99
CA VAL A 131 -9.87 18.68 -3.66
C VAL A 131 -9.38 20.10 -3.91
N MET A 132 -8.28 20.46 -3.29
CA MET A 132 -7.66 21.76 -3.45
C MET A 132 -6.42 21.66 -4.32
N VAL A 133 -6.54 22.17 -5.54
CA VAL A 133 -5.38 22.44 -6.39
C VAL A 133 -4.52 23.53 -5.73
N ALA A 134 -3.19 23.34 -5.75
CA ALA A 134 -2.24 24.27 -5.20
C ALA A 134 -2.48 25.70 -5.75
N PRO A 135 -2.76 26.69 -4.89
CA PRO A 135 -2.96 28.06 -5.35
C PRO A 135 -1.65 28.69 -5.79
N GLN A 136 -1.75 29.83 -6.48
CA GLN A 136 -0.57 30.57 -6.93
C GLN A 136 0.36 30.89 -5.75
N GLY A 137 1.63 30.53 -5.88
CA GLY A 137 2.66 30.72 -4.85
C GLY A 137 2.76 29.59 -3.83
N ALA A 138 1.83 28.62 -3.85
CA ALA A 138 1.97 27.42 -3.04
C ALA A 138 3.05 26.49 -3.62
N ARG A 139 3.81 25.85 -2.73
CA ARG A 139 4.90 24.94 -3.11
C ARG A 139 4.99 23.79 -2.13
N LEU A 140 5.06 22.57 -2.67
CA LEU A 140 5.36 21.35 -1.94
C LEU A 140 6.84 21.01 -2.14
N THR A 141 7.56 20.89 -1.03
CA THR A 141 8.96 20.46 -0.97
C THR A 141 9.05 19.09 -0.32
N LEU A 142 9.83 18.20 -0.93
CA LEU A 142 10.22 16.89 -0.42
C LEU A 142 11.74 16.88 -0.22
N ALA A 143 12.19 16.46 0.95
CA ALA A 143 13.59 16.18 1.27
C ALA A 143 13.68 14.90 2.11
N ARG A 144 14.87 14.33 2.27
CA ARG A 144 15.06 13.27 3.27
C ARG A 144 15.03 13.88 4.67
N ALA A 145 14.50 13.17 5.66
CA ALA A 145 14.44 13.68 7.02
C ALA A 145 15.84 13.88 7.65
N ASP A 146 16.82 13.06 7.25
CA ASP A 146 18.22 13.14 7.70
C ASP A 146 19.08 14.14 6.90
N ALA A 147 18.56 14.67 5.80
CA ALA A 147 19.17 15.70 4.97
C ALA A 147 18.11 16.73 4.52
N PRO A 148 17.53 17.52 5.45
CA PRO A 148 16.37 18.38 5.16
C PRO A 148 16.69 19.56 4.22
N ASP A 149 17.98 19.90 4.07
CA ASP A 149 18.44 20.93 3.15
C ASP A 149 18.62 20.40 1.71
N ASP A 150 18.71 19.08 1.55
CA ASP A 150 18.82 18.40 0.24
C ASP A 150 17.43 18.20 -0.35
N THR A 151 16.91 19.27 -0.96
CA THR A 151 15.62 19.23 -1.65
C THR A 151 15.67 18.21 -2.80
N LEU A 152 14.80 17.20 -2.71
CA LEU A 152 14.62 16.18 -3.75
C LEU A 152 13.60 16.61 -4.80
N LEU A 153 12.57 17.35 -4.39
CA LEU A 153 11.50 17.86 -5.24
C LEU A 153 10.91 19.13 -4.62
N ALA A 154 10.60 20.15 -5.44
CA ALA A 154 9.97 21.40 -5.01
C ALA A 154 8.94 21.89 -6.04
N THR A 155 7.74 21.29 -6.05
CA THR A 155 6.74 21.49 -7.10
C THR A 155 5.62 22.45 -6.69
N SER A 156 5.08 23.20 -7.67
CA SER A 156 3.81 23.94 -7.56
C SER A 156 2.64 23.21 -8.23
N SER A 157 2.90 22.12 -8.95
CA SER A 157 1.87 21.26 -9.55
C SER A 157 1.53 20.14 -8.58
N PHE A 158 0.60 20.41 -7.67
CA PHE A 158 0.03 19.39 -6.81
C PHE A 158 -1.38 19.78 -6.38
N SER A 159 -2.16 18.80 -5.93
CA SER A 159 -3.41 19.05 -5.21
C SER A 159 -3.44 18.25 -3.93
N MET A 160 -4.20 18.73 -2.96
CA MET A 160 -4.39 18.07 -1.68
C MET A 160 -5.87 17.91 -1.39
N VAL A 161 -6.23 16.75 -0.86
CA VAL A 161 -7.56 16.52 -0.29
C VAL A 161 -7.41 15.82 1.05
N ASN A 162 -8.24 16.21 2.00
CA ASN A 162 -8.35 15.48 3.26
C ASN A 162 -8.89 14.06 3.00
N SER A 163 -8.45 13.08 3.77
CA SER A 163 -8.76 11.69 3.52
C SER A 163 -9.18 10.90 4.76
N GLY A 164 -9.93 9.83 4.49
CA GLY A 164 -10.52 8.95 5.49
C GLY A 164 -11.89 9.43 5.96
N ASN A 165 -12.60 8.59 6.71
CA ASN A 165 -13.94 8.90 7.22
C ASN A 165 -13.84 9.66 8.56
N LEU A 166 -13.40 8.98 9.62
CA LEU A 166 -13.25 9.58 10.94
C LEU A 166 -12.11 10.61 11.00
N THR A 167 -10.99 10.33 10.31
CA THR A 167 -9.81 11.20 10.30
C THR A 167 -10.06 12.53 9.62
N ALA A 168 -11.07 12.64 8.75
CA ALA A 168 -11.42 13.90 8.11
C ALA A 168 -11.85 14.97 9.12
N HIS A 169 -12.41 14.53 10.25
CA HIS A 169 -12.89 15.37 11.34
C HIS A 169 -11.94 15.41 12.55
N ALA A 170 -10.81 14.69 12.50
CA ALA A 170 -9.82 14.72 13.56
C ALA A 170 -9.00 16.02 13.55
N PRO A 171 -8.44 16.46 14.70
CA PRO A 171 -7.55 17.63 14.73
C PRO A 171 -6.30 17.46 13.87
N LYS A 172 -5.81 16.22 13.73
CA LYS A 172 -4.77 15.83 12.78
C LYS A 172 -5.38 14.97 11.67
N ARG A 173 -5.55 15.59 10.50
CA ARG A 173 -6.16 14.99 9.30
C ARG A 173 -5.15 14.25 8.47
N SER A 174 -5.61 13.19 7.83
CA SER A 174 -4.87 12.50 6.77
C SER A 174 -5.02 13.27 5.46
N TRP A 175 -4.04 13.13 4.57
CA TRP A 175 -4.00 13.83 3.29
C TRP A 175 -3.77 12.85 2.15
N LYS A 176 -4.39 13.12 1.02
CA LYS A 176 -3.95 12.59 -0.27
C LYS A 176 -3.31 13.73 -1.03
N ILE A 177 -2.14 13.48 -1.59
CA ILE A 177 -1.42 14.43 -2.43
C ILE A 177 -1.38 13.85 -3.84
N ASP A 178 -2.00 14.56 -4.79
CA ASP A 178 -1.90 14.30 -6.22
C ASP A 178 -0.83 15.19 -6.84
N PHE A 179 0.01 14.62 -7.69
CA PHE A 179 1.05 15.35 -8.42
C PHE A 179 0.68 15.57 -9.90
N GLU A 180 -0.17 14.72 -10.46
CA GLU A 180 -0.79 14.94 -11.77
C GLU A 180 -2.01 15.87 -11.61
N VAL A 181 -1.85 17.12 -12.02
CA VAL A 181 -2.89 18.15 -11.94
C VAL A 181 -3.09 18.76 -13.31
N GLY A 182 -4.34 18.74 -13.79
CA GLY A 182 -4.65 19.14 -15.16
C GLY A 182 -4.01 18.16 -16.15
N ASP A 183 -3.25 18.70 -17.12
CA ASP A 183 -2.56 17.89 -18.14
C ASP A 183 -1.08 17.57 -17.79
N SER A 184 -0.66 17.77 -16.53
CA SER A 184 0.74 17.54 -16.14
C SER A 184 1.08 16.05 -16.04
N GLU A 185 2.25 15.66 -16.56
CA GLU A 185 2.84 14.31 -16.38
C GLU A 185 3.77 14.25 -15.16
N ASP A 186 3.54 15.16 -14.22
CA ASP A 186 4.39 15.42 -13.07
C ASP A 186 4.19 14.33 -12.00
N ARG A 187 4.85 13.19 -12.15
CA ARG A 187 4.76 12.09 -11.18
C ARG A 187 5.84 12.16 -10.11
N LEU A 188 5.55 11.66 -8.90
CA LEU A 188 6.51 11.45 -7.82
C LEU A 188 7.09 10.04 -7.93
N TYR A 189 8.33 9.87 -8.42
CA TYR A 189 8.94 8.54 -8.65
C TYR A 189 8.03 7.58 -9.46
N GLY A 190 7.31 8.14 -10.44
CA GLY A 190 6.33 7.43 -11.27
C GLY A 190 4.95 7.25 -10.64
N MET A 191 4.72 7.68 -9.40
CA MET A 191 3.41 7.69 -8.72
C MET A 191 2.64 8.97 -9.02
N GLU A 192 1.34 8.83 -9.25
CA GLU A 192 0.42 9.94 -9.48
C GLU A 192 -0.01 10.55 -8.14
N ARG A 193 -0.16 9.70 -7.12
CA ARG A 193 -0.68 10.05 -5.79
C ARG A 193 0.06 9.33 -4.67
N VAL A 194 0.17 9.97 -3.51
CA VAL A 194 0.56 9.33 -2.24
C VAL A 194 -0.44 9.65 -1.13
N ASN A 195 -0.56 8.74 -0.16
CA ASN A 195 -1.38 8.92 1.03
C ASN A 195 -0.49 9.29 2.23
N LEU A 196 -0.76 10.42 2.88
CA LEU A 196 -0.21 10.78 4.19
C LEU A 196 -1.25 10.46 5.26
N LYS A 197 -1.16 9.29 5.91
CA LYS A 197 -2.04 8.94 7.04
C LYS A 197 -1.54 9.57 8.34
N ALA A 198 -2.47 10.22 9.04
CA ALA A 198 -2.21 10.88 10.32
C ALA A 198 -1.87 9.91 11.48
N MET A 199 -2.23 8.62 11.32
CA MET A 199 -2.13 7.59 12.35
C MET A 199 -2.84 8.00 13.65
N TYR A 200 -3.99 8.69 13.52
CA TYR A 200 -4.66 9.31 14.66
C TYR A 200 -5.16 8.29 15.69
N ASN A 201 -5.66 7.14 15.22
CA ASN A 201 -6.17 6.06 16.07
C ASN A 201 -5.07 5.16 16.62
N ASP A 202 -3.87 5.19 16.05
CA ASP A 202 -2.74 4.38 16.50
C ASP A 202 -1.85 5.20 17.46
N PRO A 203 -1.91 4.95 18.78
CA PRO A 203 -1.08 5.71 19.71
C PRO A 203 0.41 5.50 19.43
N SER A 204 0.82 4.31 18.97
CA SER A 204 2.21 3.95 18.72
C SER A 204 2.78 4.57 17.45
N GLN A 205 1.91 4.91 16.49
CA GLN A 205 2.28 5.32 15.13
C GLN A 205 3.18 4.32 14.38
N MET A 206 3.19 3.04 14.79
CA MET A 206 4.03 1.97 14.23
C MET A 206 3.23 0.78 13.69
N ARG A 207 1.93 0.66 14.00
CA ARG A 207 1.14 -0.55 13.69
C ARG A 207 1.02 -0.81 12.20
N GLU A 208 0.78 0.24 11.41
CA GLU A 208 0.76 0.10 9.96
C GLU A 208 2.12 -0.31 9.42
N ALA A 209 3.23 0.25 9.91
CA ALA A 209 4.56 -0.17 9.47
C ALA A 209 4.84 -1.66 9.77
N VAL A 210 4.44 -2.14 10.94
CA VAL A 210 4.53 -3.57 11.30
C VAL A 210 3.65 -4.42 10.39
N ALA A 211 2.41 -4.00 10.15
CA ALA A 211 1.47 -4.72 9.30
C ALA A 211 1.94 -4.79 7.84
N TRP A 212 2.33 -3.66 7.24
CA TRP A 212 2.79 -3.61 5.85
C TRP A 212 4.04 -4.46 5.64
N ARG A 213 4.98 -4.45 6.59
CA ARG A 213 6.15 -5.34 6.54
C ARG A 213 5.76 -6.81 6.58
N LEU A 214 4.82 -7.21 7.44
CA LEU A 214 4.37 -8.61 7.50
C LEU A 214 3.63 -9.02 6.23
N LEU A 215 2.78 -8.16 5.68
CA LEU A 215 2.02 -8.40 4.45
C LEU A 215 2.93 -8.54 3.23
N GLU A 216 3.97 -7.71 3.14
CA GLU A 216 5.02 -7.83 2.12
C GLU A 216 5.73 -9.19 2.25
N ARG A 217 6.15 -9.58 3.47
CA ARG A 217 6.83 -10.85 3.73
C ARG A 217 5.95 -12.08 3.51
N ALA A 218 4.63 -11.93 3.63
CA ALA A 218 3.66 -12.95 3.25
C ALA A 218 3.51 -13.09 1.71
N GLY A 219 4.17 -12.26 0.91
CA GLY A 219 4.18 -12.35 -0.55
C GLY A 219 2.82 -12.03 -1.20
N ILE A 220 2.08 -11.10 -0.61
CA ILE A 220 0.79 -10.60 -1.09
C ILE A 220 1.02 -9.26 -1.80
N PRO A 221 0.28 -8.90 -2.86
CA PRO A 221 0.28 -7.51 -3.35
C PRO A 221 -0.18 -6.58 -2.23
N ALA A 222 0.73 -5.80 -1.66
CA ALA A 222 0.47 -4.88 -0.58
C ALA A 222 1.09 -3.52 -0.91
N ALA A 223 0.46 -2.45 -0.42
CA ALA A 223 0.99 -1.10 -0.57
C ALA A 223 2.34 -0.98 0.15
N GLN A 224 3.29 -0.27 -0.46
CA GLN A 224 4.54 0.07 0.19
C GLN A 224 4.36 1.21 1.21
N HIS A 225 5.26 1.28 2.19
CA HIS A 225 5.16 2.16 3.35
C HIS A 225 6.50 2.82 3.70
N THR A 226 6.49 4.12 3.99
CA THR A 226 7.58 4.87 4.65
C THR A 226 6.98 5.94 5.58
N TYR A 227 7.79 6.76 6.25
CA TYR A 227 7.32 7.88 7.09
C TYR A 227 7.59 9.24 6.45
N ALA A 228 6.86 10.25 6.91
CA ALA A 228 7.18 11.64 6.65
C ALA A 228 6.89 12.53 7.87
N THR A 229 7.75 13.52 8.11
CA THR A 229 7.34 14.72 8.83
C THR A 229 6.57 15.62 7.88
N PHE A 230 5.47 16.23 8.35
CA PHE A 230 4.67 17.12 7.52
C PHE A 230 4.49 18.50 8.17
N SER A 231 4.64 19.56 7.37
CA SER A 231 4.37 20.94 7.78
C SER A 231 3.58 21.68 6.70
N ILE A 232 2.67 22.55 7.14
CA ILE A 232 1.96 23.50 6.27
C ILE A 232 2.29 24.91 6.76
N ASN A 233 2.85 25.72 5.86
CA ASN A 233 3.52 26.97 6.16
C ASN A 233 4.52 26.76 7.31
N ASP A 234 4.47 27.60 8.35
CA ASP A 234 5.35 27.51 9.51
C ASP A 234 4.82 26.55 10.59
N ARG A 235 3.73 25.82 10.32
CA ARG A 235 3.10 24.92 11.30
C ARG A 235 3.52 23.48 11.06
N TYR A 236 4.19 22.90 12.05
CA TYR A 236 4.41 21.45 12.11
C TYR A 236 3.08 20.73 12.31
N MET A 237 2.78 19.76 11.44
CA MET A 237 1.55 18.98 11.46
C MET A 237 1.74 17.59 12.09
N GLY A 238 2.98 17.18 12.32
CA GLY A 238 3.33 15.92 12.98
C GLY A 238 3.98 14.88 12.07
N LEU A 239 4.08 13.67 12.60
CA LEU A 239 4.57 12.48 11.90
C LEU A 239 3.43 11.81 11.11
N PHE A 240 3.66 11.44 9.86
CA PHE A 240 2.69 10.78 8.99
C PHE A 240 3.26 9.47 8.45
N SER A 241 2.37 8.51 8.23
CA SER A 241 2.66 7.32 7.43
C SER A 241 2.45 7.67 5.96
N VAL A 242 3.43 7.37 5.11
CA VAL A 242 3.35 7.52 3.66
C VAL A 242 3.02 6.14 3.09
N ILE A 243 1.84 6.02 2.49
CA ILE A 243 1.35 4.74 1.95
C ILE A 243 1.11 4.90 0.45
N GLU A 244 1.60 3.93 -0.31
CA GLU A 244 1.36 3.81 -1.73
C GLU A 244 -0.16 3.79 -2.04
N GLN A 245 -0.57 4.53 -3.05
CA GLN A 245 -1.94 4.47 -3.54
C GLN A 245 -2.17 3.19 -4.35
N VAL A 246 -3.21 2.43 -4.02
CA VAL A 246 -3.69 1.33 -4.88
C VAL A 246 -4.50 1.95 -6.03
N ASP A 247 -3.87 2.05 -7.20
CA ASP A 247 -4.41 2.60 -8.44
C ASP A 247 -3.83 1.89 -9.68
N LYS A 248 -4.03 2.44 -10.88
CA LYS A 248 -3.50 1.87 -12.14
C LYS A 248 -1.98 1.69 -12.13
N LYS A 249 -1.23 2.55 -11.44
CA LYS A 249 0.23 2.42 -11.34
C LYS A 249 0.60 1.24 -10.44
N PHE A 250 -0.06 1.10 -9.29
CA PHE A 250 0.07 -0.10 -8.44
C PHE A 250 -0.20 -1.36 -9.27
N LEU A 251 -1.31 -1.39 -10.01
CA LEU A 251 -1.68 -2.53 -10.84
C LEU A 251 -0.62 -2.86 -11.90
N LYS A 252 -0.05 -1.84 -12.54
CA LYS A 252 1.01 -2.01 -13.53
C LYS A 252 2.28 -2.59 -12.94
N ASP A 253 2.65 -2.16 -11.74
CA ASP A 253 3.86 -2.62 -11.08
C ASP A 253 3.73 -4.07 -10.57
N HIS A 254 2.53 -4.47 -10.13
CA HIS A 254 2.29 -5.81 -9.58
C HIS A 254 1.81 -6.84 -10.61
N PHE A 255 1.07 -6.43 -11.64
CA PHE A 255 0.42 -7.34 -12.61
C PHE A 255 0.92 -7.14 -14.06
N GLY A 256 1.77 -6.14 -14.32
CA GLY A 256 2.43 -5.95 -15.61
C GLY A 256 1.44 -5.76 -16.77
N LYS A 257 1.45 -6.67 -17.75
CA LYS A 257 0.54 -6.61 -18.91
C LYS A 257 -0.93 -6.89 -18.55
N ASN A 258 -1.17 -7.45 -17.37
CA ASN A 258 -2.49 -7.76 -16.84
C ASN A 258 -2.97 -6.67 -15.87
N SER A 259 -2.71 -5.39 -16.18
CA SER A 259 -3.02 -4.23 -15.33
C SER A 259 -4.28 -3.45 -15.74
N GLU A 260 -4.95 -3.83 -16.83
CA GLU A 260 -6.10 -3.11 -17.41
C GLU A 260 -7.47 -3.56 -16.88
N GLY A 261 -7.50 -4.52 -15.95
CA GLY A 261 -8.72 -5.08 -15.40
C GLY A 261 -9.47 -4.20 -14.37
N ASN A 262 -10.57 -4.73 -13.83
CA ASN A 262 -11.40 -4.04 -12.84
C ASN A 262 -10.79 -4.07 -11.44
N LEU A 263 -10.69 -2.91 -10.80
CA LEU A 263 -10.27 -2.74 -9.41
C LEU A 263 -11.46 -2.27 -8.57
N TYR A 264 -11.91 -3.08 -7.64
CA TYR A 264 -12.99 -2.73 -6.72
C TYR A 264 -12.41 -2.40 -5.35
N LYS A 265 -12.72 -1.22 -4.81
CA LYS A 265 -12.48 -0.90 -3.39
C LYS A 265 -13.70 -1.29 -2.56
N ALA A 266 -13.50 -2.15 -1.58
CA ALA A 266 -14.53 -2.60 -0.67
C ALA A 266 -14.85 -1.56 0.40
N TYR A 267 -16.14 -1.34 0.64
CA TYR A 267 -16.68 -0.40 1.61
C TYR A 267 -17.97 -0.95 2.22
N CYS A 268 -18.48 -0.30 3.28
CA CYS A 268 -19.84 -0.53 3.76
C CYS A 268 -20.75 0.60 3.27
N GLY A 269 -21.51 0.34 2.21
CA GLY A 269 -22.19 1.34 1.42
C GLY A 269 -23.66 1.00 1.12
N ASP A 270 -24.11 1.40 -0.06
CA ASP A 270 -25.48 1.34 -0.57
C ASP A 270 -26.16 -0.02 -0.46
N VAL A 271 -25.40 -1.12 -0.60
CA VAL A 271 -25.91 -2.49 -0.43
C VAL A 271 -25.39 -3.16 0.84
N GLY A 272 -24.89 -2.39 1.82
CA GLY A 272 -24.33 -2.90 3.07
C GLY A 272 -22.82 -3.15 2.98
N CYS A 273 -22.28 -3.95 3.89
CA CYS A 273 -20.84 -4.24 3.91
C CYS A 273 -20.43 -5.24 2.83
N ALA A 274 -19.18 -5.14 2.38
CA ALA A 274 -18.60 -5.95 1.32
C ALA A 274 -18.22 -7.34 1.84
N THR A 275 -19.22 -8.14 2.23
CA THR A 275 -19.05 -9.47 2.84
C THR A 275 -18.74 -10.57 1.83
N LEU A 276 -18.91 -10.32 0.53
CA LEU A 276 -18.89 -11.34 -0.53
C LEU A 276 -19.96 -12.43 -0.34
N GLU A 277 -21.03 -12.12 0.38
CA GLU A 277 -22.24 -12.94 0.39
C GLU A 277 -22.93 -12.90 -0.97
N HIS A 278 -23.46 -14.06 -1.35
CA HIS A 278 -24.31 -14.17 -2.52
C HIS A 278 -25.56 -13.34 -2.38
N ARG A 279 -25.91 -12.62 -3.44
CA ARG A 279 -27.08 -11.75 -3.52
C ARG A 279 -27.84 -12.13 -4.76
N SER A 280 -29.17 -12.15 -4.65
CA SER A 280 -30.06 -12.24 -5.81
C SER A 280 -31.12 -11.16 -5.69
N THR A 281 -31.59 -10.70 -6.84
CA THR A 281 -32.70 -9.75 -6.91
C THR A 281 -34.04 -10.47 -6.74
N ALA A 282 -35.12 -9.72 -6.57
CA ALA A 282 -36.46 -10.27 -6.36
C ALA A 282 -36.96 -11.12 -7.55
N ASP A 283 -36.45 -10.90 -8.76
CA ASP A 283 -36.76 -11.70 -9.96
C ASP A 283 -35.86 -12.94 -10.10
N GLY A 284 -34.96 -13.17 -9.14
CA GLY A 284 -34.01 -14.29 -9.13
C GLY A 284 -32.74 -14.05 -9.94
N SER A 285 -32.53 -12.86 -10.52
CA SER A 285 -31.29 -12.52 -11.21
C SER A 285 -30.10 -12.44 -10.24
N ASP A 286 -28.99 -13.04 -10.66
CA ASP A 286 -27.70 -13.10 -9.97
C ASP A 286 -26.58 -12.60 -10.91
N THR A 287 -26.78 -11.40 -11.46
CA THR A 287 -25.85 -10.73 -12.42
C THR A 287 -24.95 -9.74 -11.68
N GLY A 288 -24.35 -8.74 -12.30
CA GLY A 288 -23.62 -7.72 -11.54
C GLY A 288 -24.52 -6.70 -10.81
N ARG A 289 -25.79 -6.58 -11.21
CA ARG A 289 -26.69 -5.48 -10.81
C ARG A 289 -27.07 -5.45 -9.33
N GLN A 290 -26.86 -6.55 -8.58
CA GLN A 290 -27.15 -6.60 -7.15
C GLN A 290 -25.98 -6.18 -6.26
N TYR A 291 -24.83 -5.82 -6.84
CA TYR A 291 -23.64 -5.38 -6.11
C TYR A 291 -23.46 -3.86 -6.09
N PHE A 292 -24.44 -3.13 -6.60
CA PHE A 292 -24.59 -1.69 -6.44
C PHE A 292 -26.07 -1.32 -6.58
N THR A 293 -26.47 -0.17 -6.05
CA THR A 293 -27.78 0.42 -6.29
C THR A 293 -27.69 1.37 -7.49
N GLU A 294 -28.56 1.18 -8.47
CA GLU A 294 -28.62 2.06 -9.66
C GLU A 294 -28.86 3.52 -9.24
N GLY A 295 -28.03 4.43 -9.73
CA GLY A 295 -28.08 5.85 -9.38
C GLY A 295 -27.31 6.24 -8.11
N SER A 296 -26.79 5.30 -7.32
CA SER A 296 -25.89 5.62 -6.21
C SER A 296 -24.64 6.33 -6.70
N ALA A 297 -24.23 7.37 -5.97
CA ALA A 297 -22.93 7.98 -6.14
C ALA A 297 -21.83 6.92 -5.93
N GLU A 298 -20.73 7.03 -6.67
CA GLU A 298 -19.66 6.03 -6.64
C GLU A 298 -19.08 5.83 -5.23
N ASP A 299 -18.93 6.93 -4.47
CA ASP A 299 -18.44 6.88 -3.09
C ASP A 299 -19.43 6.29 -2.09
N ASP A 300 -20.71 6.16 -2.45
CA ASP A 300 -21.70 5.46 -1.63
C ASP A 300 -21.71 3.95 -1.91
N ARG A 301 -21.05 3.47 -2.97
CA ARG A 301 -21.11 2.05 -3.35
C ARG A 301 -20.35 1.16 -2.38
N THR A 302 -20.91 -0.01 -2.08
CA THR A 302 -20.24 -1.09 -1.34
C THR A 302 -18.98 -1.59 -2.04
N TYR A 303 -19.02 -1.72 -3.37
CA TYR A 303 -17.88 -2.07 -4.20
C TYR A 303 -17.62 -0.91 -5.16
N ARG A 304 -16.72 0.00 -4.79
CA ARG A 304 -16.40 1.19 -5.60
C ARG A 304 -15.45 0.78 -6.71
N LEU A 305 -15.90 0.82 -7.94
CA LEU A 305 -15.06 0.52 -9.11
C LEU A 305 -14.08 1.69 -9.30
N LYS A 306 -12.77 1.42 -9.33
CA LYS A 306 -11.68 2.40 -9.40
C LYS A 306 -10.90 2.38 -10.72
N THR A 307 -11.32 1.52 -11.64
CA THR A 307 -10.83 1.42 -13.01
C THR A 307 -12.00 1.08 -13.93
N ASN A 308 -11.92 1.49 -15.20
CA ASN A 308 -12.95 1.18 -16.20
C ASN A 308 -14.38 1.69 -15.85
N GLU A 309 -14.48 2.71 -15.00
CA GLU A 309 -15.75 3.30 -14.53
C GLU A 309 -16.64 3.78 -15.68
N ASP A 310 -16.03 4.46 -16.65
CA ASP A 310 -16.71 5.03 -17.82
C ASP A 310 -16.93 4.04 -18.97
N ASN A 311 -16.62 2.75 -18.79
CA ASN A 311 -16.78 1.74 -19.83
C ASN A 311 -17.95 0.78 -19.51
N PRO A 312 -19.13 0.97 -20.13
CA PRO A 312 -20.33 0.17 -19.85
C PRO A 312 -20.16 -1.33 -20.13
N ALA A 313 -19.17 -1.74 -20.93
CA ALA A 313 -18.91 -3.15 -21.22
C ALA A 313 -18.19 -3.87 -20.07
N THR A 314 -17.55 -3.12 -19.17
CA THR A 314 -16.71 -3.66 -18.09
C THR A 314 -17.17 -3.19 -16.71
N SER A 315 -17.99 -2.14 -16.62
CA SER A 315 -18.58 -1.66 -15.36
C SER A 315 -19.92 -2.33 -15.00
N THR A 316 -20.18 -3.53 -15.53
CA THR A 316 -21.43 -4.28 -15.26
C THR A 316 -21.46 -5.01 -13.92
N TYR A 317 -20.29 -5.24 -13.30
CA TYR A 317 -20.07 -6.03 -12.07
C TYR A 317 -20.33 -7.55 -12.25
N ASP A 318 -20.50 -8.05 -13.48
CA ASP A 318 -20.73 -9.49 -13.73
C ASP A 318 -19.52 -10.37 -13.38
N ASP A 319 -18.32 -9.81 -13.43
CA ASP A 319 -17.10 -10.45 -12.93
C ASP A 319 -17.15 -10.66 -11.41
N LEU A 320 -17.53 -9.63 -10.65
CA LEU A 320 -17.71 -9.72 -9.20
C LEU A 320 -18.82 -10.74 -8.86
N ALA A 321 -19.93 -10.72 -9.59
CA ALA A 321 -21.00 -11.71 -9.41
C ALA A 321 -20.50 -13.14 -9.64
N THR A 322 -19.63 -13.35 -10.64
CA THR A 322 -19.02 -14.65 -10.89
C THR A 322 -18.12 -15.10 -9.74
N LEU A 323 -17.29 -14.20 -9.19
CA LEU A 323 -16.49 -14.49 -8.00
C LEU A 323 -17.39 -14.90 -6.83
N VAL A 324 -18.38 -14.06 -6.49
CA VAL A 324 -19.25 -14.28 -5.33
C VAL A 324 -20.06 -15.56 -5.47
N ARG A 325 -20.62 -15.84 -6.65
CA ARG A 325 -21.34 -17.09 -6.93
C ARG A 325 -20.47 -18.33 -6.71
N THR A 326 -19.22 -18.25 -7.15
CA THR A 326 -18.24 -19.35 -7.03
C THR A 326 -17.85 -19.57 -5.58
N VAL A 327 -17.51 -18.52 -4.86
CA VAL A 327 -17.13 -18.56 -3.43
C VAL A 327 -18.25 -19.12 -2.55
N ASN A 328 -19.50 -18.83 -2.88
CA ASN A 328 -20.67 -19.35 -2.15
C ASN A 328 -21.12 -20.74 -2.64
N GLY A 329 -20.45 -21.31 -3.65
CA GLY A 329 -20.74 -22.64 -4.19
C GLY A 329 -22.14 -22.79 -4.76
N ILE A 330 -22.75 -21.69 -5.27
CA ILE A 330 -24.16 -21.65 -5.70
C ILE A 330 -24.46 -22.67 -6.81
N GLN A 331 -23.49 -22.93 -7.67
CA GLN A 331 -23.63 -23.85 -8.81
C GLN A 331 -23.22 -25.30 -8.50
N LEU A 332 -22.84 -25.60 -7.25
CA LEU A 332 -22.36 -26.92 -6.86
C LEU A 332 -23.44 -27.67 -6.05
N PRO A 333 -23.71 -28.95 -6.36
CA PRO A 333 -24.63 -29.77 -5.59
C PRO A 333 -24.01 -30.19 -4.24
N GLY A 334 -24.83 -30.69 -3.31
CA GLY A 334 -24.34 -31.36 -2.10
C GLY A 334 -24.40 -30.55 -0.80
N GLY A 335 -25.23 -29.50 -0.72
CA GLY A 335 -25.45 -28.75 0.52
C GLY A 335 -24.15 -28.13 1.05
N ASP A 336 -23.88 -28.21 2.35
CA ASP A 336 -22.61 -27.74 2.93
C ASP A 336 -21.41 -28.65 2.61
N GLY A 337 -21.64 -29.93 2.28
CA GLY A 337 -20.57 -30.86 1.92
C GLY A 337 -19.84 -30.47 0.63
N LYS A 338 -20.45 -29.63 -0.22
CA LYS A 338 -19.87 -29.16 -1.49
C LYS A 338 -18.52 -28.47 -1.32
N PHE A 339 -18.31 -27.76 -0.21
CA PHE A 339 -17.09 -27.00 0.02
C PHE A 339 -15.87 -27.87 0.32
N ALA A 340 -16.07 -29.15 0.66
CA ALA A 340 -14.98 -30.10 0.87
C ALA A 340 -14.59 -30.86 -0.42
N THR A 341 -15.19 -30.54 -1.57
CA THR A 341 -14.99 -31.28 -2.82
C THR A 341 -13.94 -30.66 -3.73
N ASP A 342 -13.29 -31.49 -4.54
CA ASP A 342 -12.37 -31.04 -5.61
C ASP A 342 -13.08 -30.11 -6.60
N ALA A 343 -14.38 -30.33 -6.87
CA ALA A 343 -15.16 -29.46 -7.74
C ALA A 343 -15.26 -28.02 -7.20
N PHE A 344 -15.36 -27.84 -5.87
CA PHE A 344 -15.30 -26.52 -5.25
C PHE A 344 -13.92 -25.90 -5.40
N ARG A 345 -12.87 -26.65 -5.05
CA ARG A 345 -11.48 -26.21 -5.20
C ARG A 345 -11.19 -25.73 -6.63
N GLU A 346 -11.44 -26.57 -7.62
CA GLU A 346 -11.21 -26.25 -9.03
C GLU A 346 -12.04 -25.05 -9.49
N SER A 347 -13.26 -24.89 -8.97
CA SER A 347 -14.11 -23.75 -9.32
C SER A 347 -13.53 -22.44 -8.81
N VAL A 348 -13.07 -22.38 -7.56
CA VAL A 348 -12.56 -21.15 -6.95
C VAL A 348 -11.16 -20.81 -7.45
N GLU A 349 -10.28 -21.80 -7.63
CA GLU A 349 -8.95 -21.60 -8.23
C GLU A 349 -9.04 -21.09 -9.68
N ARG A 350 -10.17 -21.30 -10.37
CA ARG A 350 -10.38 -20.77 -11.72
C ARG A 350 -10.60 -19.27 -11.75
N VAL A 351 -11.11 -18.69 -10.66
CA VAL A 351 -11.58 -17.29 -10.59
C VAL A 351 -10.90 -16.44 -9.52
N LEU A 352 -10.09 -17.04 -8.65
CA LEU A 352 -9.44 -16.35 -7.54
C LEU A 352 -8.02 -16.88 -7.33
N ASN A 353 -7.10 -15.96 -7.03
CA ASN A 353 -5.80 -16.25 -6.44
C ASN A 353 -5.97 -16.67 -4.97
N VAL A 354 -6.39 -17.93 -4.77
CA VAL A 354 -6.60 -18.53 -3.44
C VAL A 354 -5.33 -18.47 -2.57
N PRO A 355 -4.13 -18.79 -3.08
CA PRO A 355 -2.89 -18.65 -2.31
C PRO A 355 -2.67 -17.25 -1.75
N ALA A 356 -2.85 -16.20 -2.54
CA ALA A 356 -2.71 -14.82 -2.06
C ALA A 356 -3.72 -14.49 -0.95
N PHE A 357 -4.98 -14.93 -1.10
CA PHE A 357 -5.99 -14.72 -0.07
C PHE A 357 -5.68 -15.48 1.23
N LEU A 358 -5.29 -16.75 1.15
CA LEU A 358 -4.96 -17.55 2.35
C LEU A 358 -3.71 -17.03 3.05
N ARG A 359 -2.72 -16.53 2.30
CA ARG A 359 -1.54 -15.88 2.87
C ARG A 359 -1.90 -14.58 3.59
N TRP A 360 -2.76 -13.76 2.95
CA TRP A 360 -3.34 -12.57 3.60
C TRP A 360 -4.09 -12.95 4.87
N ALA A 361 -4.92 -13.99 4.83
CA ALA A 361 -5.69 -14.42 5.98
C ALA A 361 -4.77 -14.82 7.14
N GLY A 362 -3.71 -15.58 6.86
CA GLY A 362 -2.72 -15.98 7.85
C GLY A 362 -2.02 -14.78 8.49
N ALA A 363 -1.56 -13.82 7.69
CA ALA A 363 -0.97 -12.59 8.21
C ALA A 363 -1.98 -11.75 9.03
N ASN A 364 -3.22 -11.64 8.55
CA ASN A 364 -4.26 -10.83 9.17
C ASN A 364 -4.67 -11.34 10.56
N VAL A 365 -4.84 -12.65 10.71
CA VAL A 365 -5.21 -13.23 12.02
C VAL A 365 -4.08 -13.11 13.05
N LEU A 366 -2.81 -13.16 12.60
CA LEU A 366 -1.67 -12.89 13.48
C LEU A 366 -1.62 -11.41 13.87
N LEU A 367 -1.80 -10.48 12.93
CA LEU A 367 -1.89 -9.06 13.26
C LEU A 367 -3.10 -8.73 14.14
N GLY A 368 -4.13 -9.57 14.15
CA GLY A 368 -5.42 -9.26 14.81
C GLY A 368 -6.04 -7.99 14.25
N SER A 369 -5.82 -7.72 12.97
CA SER A 369 -6.42 -6.57 12.32
C SER A 369 -7.87 -6.89 12.02
N TRP A 370 -8.76 -6.21 12.74
CA TRP A 370 -10.19 -6.47 12.69
C TRP A 370 -10.93 -5.54 11.72
N ASP A 371 -10.38 -4.36 11.45
CA ASP A 371 -11.04 -3.30 10.67
C ASP A 371 -10.93 -3.51 9.15
N ASN A 372 -11.25 -4.72 8.70
CA ASN A 372 -11.16 -5.15 7.31
C ASN A 372 -12.17 -6.28 7.03
N TYR A 373 -11.93 -7.09 5.99
CA TYR A 373 -12.75 -8.27 5.68
C TYR A 373 -13.02 -9.19 6.88
N PHE A 374 -12.20 -9.16 7.94
CA PHE A 374 -12.39 -9.96 9.14
C PHE A 374 -13.60 -9.54 10.00
N ALA A 375 -13.61 -8.37 10.63
CA ALA A 375 -14.74 -7.97 11.50
C ALA A 375 -15.67 -6.95 10.84
N THR A 376 -15.14 -6.02 10.03
CA THR A 376 -15.89 -4.91 9.43
C THR A 376 -15.82 -4.94 7.89
N PRO A 377 -16.42 -5.94 7.20
CA PRO A 377 -16.08 -6.26 5.81
C PRO A 377 -16.04 -5.05 4.84
N SER A 378 -14.83 -4.51 4.70
CA SER A 378 -14.42 -3.26 4.04
C SER A 378 -12.88 -3.21 4.07
N ASN A 379 -12.26 -2.11 3.64
CA ASN A 379 -10.80 -1.92 3.76
C ASN A 379 -9.96 -3.01 3.06
N TYR A 380 -10.41 -3.40 1.87
CA TYR A 380 -9.62 -4.19 0.94
C TYR A 380 -9.96 -3.78 -0.50
N TYR A 381 -9.14 -4.21 -1.44
CA TYR A 381 -9.47 -4.18 -2.86
C TYR A 381 -9.58 -5.60 -3.42
N LEU A 382 -10.40 -5.74 -4.45
CA LEU A 382 -10.44 -6.90 -5.32
C LEU A 382 -10.00 -6.46 -6.71
N TYR A 383 -8.93 -7.08 -7.20
CA TYR A 383 -8.45 -6.81 -8.54
C TYR A 383 -8.71 -7.97 -9.48
N ASN A 384 -9.54 -7.77 -10.49
CA ASN A 384 -9.77 -8.73 -11.56
C ASN A 384 -8.77 -8.53 -12.70
N SER A 385 -7.67 -9.26 -12.66
CA SER A 385 -6.57 -9.17 -13.65
C SER A 385 -6.82 -9.93 -14.96
N GLY A 386 -7.87 -10.76 -15.01
CA GLY A 386 -7.99 -11.82 -16.02
C GLY A 386 -6.84 -12.83 -15.94
N ARG A 387 -6.67 -13.67 -16.97
CA ARG A 387 -5.56 -14.63 -17.04
C ARG A 387 -4.34 -14.04 -17.73
N LEU A 388 -3.16 -14.55 -17.40
CA LEU A 388 -1.92 -14.07 -17.99
C LEU A 388 -1.98 -14.14 -19.52
N GLY A 389 -1.73 -13.02 -20.19
CA GLY A 389 -1.80 -12.93 -21.65
C GLY A 389 -3.19 -12.68 -22.24
N ASP A 390 -4.24 -12.60 -21.41
CA ASP A 390 -5.61 -12.21 -21.81
C ASP A 390 -6.10 -11.00 -21.00
N ALA A 391 -5.41 -9.87 -21.14
CA ALA A 391 -5.68 -8.64 -20.41
C ALA A 391 -7.05 -8.01 -20.73
N THR A 392 -7.72 -8.42 -21.81
CA THR A 392 -9.05 -7.92 -22.21
C THR A 392 -10.17 -8.89 -21.87
N GLY A 393 -9.85 -10.15 -21.54
CA GLY A 393 -10.82 -11.19 -21.23
C GLY A 393 -11.19 -11.26 -19.75
N PHE A 394 -10.81 -10.30 -18.91
CA PHE A 394 -11.12 -10.31 -17.48
C PHE A 394 -12.63 -10.33 -17.17
N MET A 395 -13.49 -9.84 -18.08
CA MET A 395 -14.94 -9.99 -17.92
C MET A 395 -15.42 -11.42 -18.23
N ALA A 396 -14.88 -12.05 -19.28
CA ALA A 396 -15.29 -13.39 -19.70
C ALA A 396 -14.66 -14.51 -18.85
N ARG A 397 -13.45 -14.27 -18.34
CA ARG A 397 -12.65 -15.20 -17.54
C ARG A 397 -12.02 -14.45 -16.37
N PRO A 398 -12.83 -14.03 -15.38
CA PRO A 398 -12.33 -13.26 -14.26
C PRO A 398 -11.31 -14.06 -13.46
N TYR A 399 -10.29 -13.36 -12.97
CA TYR A 399 -9.32 -13.91 -12.03
C TYR A 399 -8.93 -12.83 -11.03
N PHE A 400 -9.47 -12.96 -9.83
CA PHE A 400 -9.37 -11.98 -8.78
C PHE A 400 -8.13 -12.18 -7.91
N THR A 401 -7.54 -11.09 -7.44
CA THR A 401 -6.53 -11.08 -6.38
C THR A 401 -6.98 -10.12 -5.27
N PHE A 402 -6.89 -10.56 -4.02
CA PHE A 402 -7.20 -9.75 -2.84
C PHE A 402 -6.02 -8.83 -2.50
N ILE A 403 -6.30 -7.56 -2.21
CA ILE A 403 -5.28 -6.55 -1.89
C ILE A 403 -5.68 -5.85 -0.57
N PRO A 404 -4.88 -5.93 0.50
CA PRO A 404 -5.16 -5.30 1.79
C PRO A 404 -5.14 -3.75 1.73
N TRP A 405 -5.91 -3.12 2.61
CA TRP A 405 -5.91 -1.67 2.83
C TRP A 405 -6.17 -1.36 4.32
N ASP A 406 -5.73 -0.20 4.81
CA ASP A 406 -6.10 0.37 6.12
C ASP A 406 -5.78 -0.51 7.35
N TYR A 407 -4.53 -0.51 7.82
CA TYR A 407 -4.04 -1.47 8.83
C TYR A 407 -3.70 -0.86 10.20
N ASP A 408 -4.16 0.37 10.50
CA ASP A 408 -3.90 1.03 11.78
C ASP A 408 -4.57 0.31 12.95
N ASN A 409 -5.77 -0.23 12.75
CA ASN A 409 -6.52 -1.01 13.72
C ASN A 409 -6.02 -2.48 13.76
N SER A 410 -4.79 -2.66 14.24
CA SER A 410 -4.12 -3.95 14.38
C SER A 410 -3.32 -4.04 15.67
N SER A 411 -2.70 -5.19 15.94
CA SER A 411 -1.74 -5.39 17.03
C SER A 411 -2.19 -4.85 18.38
N GLY A 412 -3.43 -5.20 18.77
CA GLY A 412 -3.99 -4.88 20.07
C GLY A 412 -4.80 -3.59 20.18
N ILE A 413 -5.13 -2.90 19.08
CA ILE A 413 -6.20 -1.90 19.11
C ILE A 413 -7.55 -2.61 19.22
N ASP A 414 -8.40 -2.17 20.14
CA ASP A 414 -9.75 -2.70 20.28
C ASP A 414 -10.75 -1.61 20.71
N PHE A 415 -11.89 -1.55 20.00
CA PHE A 415 -13.00 -0.64 20.32
C PHE A 415 -14.26 -1.38 20.77
N PHE A 416 -14.22 -2.73 20.84
CA PHE A 416 -15.41 -3.55 21.05
C PHE A 416 -15.35 -4.40 22.31
N SER A 417 -14.31 -4.25 23.13
CA SER A 417 -14.00 -5.17 24.23
C SER A 417 -13.86 -6.61 23.74
N THR A 418 -13.13 -6.79 22.63
CA THR A 418 -12.92 -8.07 21.96
C THR A 418 -11.47 -8.53 22.12
N PRO A 419 -11.23 -9.74 22.63
CA PRO A 419 -9.87 -10.24 22.82
C PRO A 419 -9.29 -10.83 21.52
N TRP A 420 -8.95 -9.96 20.57
CA TRP A 420 -8.45 -10.34 19.25
C TRP A 420 -7.23 -11.28 19.28
N GLN A 421 -6.40 -11.18 20.32
CA GLN A 421 -5.24 -12.06 20.54
C GLN A 421 -5.64 -13.54 20.71
N TYR A 422 -6.88 -13.83 21.10
CA TYR A 422 -7.39 -15.19 21.30
C TYR A 422 -8.30 -15.68 20.16
N THR A 423 -8.25 -15.03 19.00
CA THR A 423 -8.98 -15.46 17.79
C THR A 423 -8.69 -16.93 17.45
N ASP A 424 -9.74 -17.69 17.18
CA ASP A 424 -9.64 -19.05 16.65
C ASP A 424 -9.08 -19.01 15.22
N LEU A 425 -8.08 -19.85 14.92
CA LEU A 425 -7.41 -19.86 13.63
C LEU A 425 -8.35 -20.24 12.48
N LEU A 426 -9.43 -21.00 12.73
CA LEU A 426 -10.38 -21.48 11.74
C LEU A 426 -11.81 -20.90 11.90
N ASP A 427 -12.13 -20.27 13.03
CA ASP A 427 -13.45 -19.66 13.30
C ASP A 427 -13.36 -18.15 13.59
N TRP A 428 -13.09 -17.39 12.52
CA TRP A 428 -13.10 -15.93 12.55
C TRP A 428 -14.47 -15.34 12.94
N PRO A 429 -15.60 -15.75 12.33
CA PRO A 429 -16.91 -15.19 12.66
C PRO A 429 -17.22 -15.18 14.16
N ALA A 430 -16.87 -16.22 14.91
CA ALA A 430 -17.11 -16.27 16.35
C ALA A 430 -16.51 -15.09 17.14
N MET A 431 -15.42 -14.48 16.66
CA MET A 431 -14.77 -13.34 17.31
C MET A 431 -15.50 -12.01 17.09
N SER A 432 -16.37 -11.94 16.09
CA SER A 432 -17.08 -10.70 15.72
C SER A 432 -18.36 -10.42 16.52
N ARG A 433 -18.73 -11.25 17.51
CA ARG A 433 -19.98 -11.10 18.28
C ARG A 433 -20.10 -9.76 18.98
N ASN A 434 -19.04 -9.34 19.65
CA ASN A 434 -19.02 -8.07 20.37
C ASN A 434 -19.09 -6.88 19.42
N TYR A 435 -18.37 -6.95 18.29
CA TYR A 435 -18.49 -5.99 17.21
C TYR A 435 -19.95 -5.87 16.75
N CYS A 436 -20.57 -6.98 16.32
CA CYS A 436 -21.93 -7.00 15.79
C CYS A 436 -22.96 -6.48 16.81
N ARG A 437 -22.82 -6.87 18.09
CA ARG A 437 -23.67 -6.39 19.18
C ARG A 437 -23.54 -4.88 19.40
N ILE A 438 -22.31 -4.35 19.41
CA ILE A 438 -22.04 -2.93 19.68
C ILE A 438 -22.48 -2.06 18.51
N THR A 439 -22.24 -2.51 17.28
CA THR A 439 -22.65 -1.79 16.06
C THR A 439 -24.10 -2.01 15.67
N LYS A 440 -24.84 -2.87 16.42
CA LYS A 440 -26.22 -3.27 16.12
C LYS A 440 -26.37 -3.84 14.71
N ALA A 441 -25.38 -4.64 14.29
CA ALA A 441 -25.46 -5.39 13.06
C ALA A 441 -26.73 -6.28 13.06
N PRO A 442 -27.33 -6.55 11.90
CA PRO A 442 -28.54 -7.38 11.81
C PRO A 442 -28.29 -8.88 12.10
N HIS A 443 -27.04 -9.26 12.39
CA HIS A 443 -26.61 -10.64 12.60
C HIS A 443 -25.77 -10.74 13.88
N GLU A 444 -25.65 -11.95 14.45
CA GLU A 444 -24.88 -12.16 15.67
C GLU A 444 -23.36 -12.15 15.44
N THR A 445 -22.91 -12.49 14.22
CA THR A 445 -21.52 -12.53 13.80
C THR A 445 -21.40 -12.07 12.35
N SER A 446 -20.23 -11.55 11.96
CA SER A 446 -19.89 -11.25 10.57
C SER A 446 -19.97 -12.50 9.69
N HIS A 447 -20.58 -12.36 8.52
CA HIS A 447 -20.68 -13.42 7.52
C HIS A 447 -19.51 -13.31 6.54
N LEU A 448 -18.63 -14.31 6.53
CA LEU A 448 -17.34 -14.24 5.82
C LEU A 448 -17.16 -15.41 4.83
N PRO A 449 -18.05 -15.59 3.84
CA PRO A 449 -18.09 -16.78 2.98
C PRO A 449 -16.76 -17.09 2.29
N LEU A 450 -15.98 -16.09 1.88
CA LEU A 450 -14.66 -16.36 1.28
C LEU A 450 -13.72 -17.12 2.21
N PHE A 451 -13.64 -16.71 3.48
CA PHE A 451 -12.80 -17.39 4.46
C PHE A 451 -13.42 -18.72 4.88
N THR A 452 -14.68 -18.70 5.31
CA THR A 452 -15.33 -19.88 5.92
C THR A 452 -15.53 -21.01 4.94
N ASN A 453 -15.83 -20.74 3.66
CA ASN A 453 -16.03 -21.77 2.66
C ASN A 453 -14.70 -22.35 2.16
N LEU A 454 -13.66 -21.53 2.00
CA LEU A 454 -12.33 -22.02 1.61
C LEU A 454 -11.76 -22.99 2.65
N LEU A 455 -11.82 -22.67 3.93
CA LEU A 455 -11.23 -23.51 4.98
C LEU A 455 -12.01 -24.81 5.26
N ARG A 456 -13.19 -25.01 4.65
CA ARG A 456 -13.87 -26.31 4.64
C ARG A 456 -13.20 -27.32 3.71
N HIS A 457 -12.38 -26.87 2.76
CA HIS A 457 -11.58 -27.75 1.91
C HIS A 457 -10.26 -28.11 2.61
N HIS A 458 -9.97 -29.41 2.71
CA HIS A 458 -8.81 -29.93 3.44
C HIS A 458 -7.49 -29.27 3.01
N ASP A 459 -7.22 -29.23 1.69
CA ASP A 459 -5.93 -28.72 1.19
C ASP A 459 -5.76 -27.21 1.35
N PHE A 460 -6.85 -26.44 1.29
CA PHE A 460 -6.81 -25.00 1.56
C PHE A 460 -6.56 -24.74 3.04
N CYS A 461 -7.20 -25.49 3.93
CA CYS A 461 -6.92 -25.44 5.37
C CYS A 461 -5.46 -25.80 5.66
N GLN A 462 -4.95 -26.88 5.05
CA GLN A 462 -3.56 -27.30 5.20
C GLN A 462 -2.58 -26.21 4.74
N TYR A 463 -2.79 -25.62 3.56
CA TYR A 463 -1.96 -24.53 3.04
C TYR A 463 -1.97 -23.31 3.97
N TYR A 464 -3.16 -22.90 4.43
CA TYR A 464 -3.32 -21.78 5.37
C TYR A 464 -2.57 -22.01 6.69
N LEU A 465 -2.65 -23.21 7.26
CA LEU A 465 -1.94 -23.56 8.49
C LEU A 465 -0.42 -23.63 8.30
N ASP A 466 0.05 -24.16 7.16
CA ASP A 466 1.48 -24.19 6.82
C ASP A 466 2.04 -22.77 6.69
N HIS A 467 1.30 -21.85 6.07
CA HIS A 467 1.72 -20.45 5.98
C HIS A 467 1.73 -19.74 7.36
N LEU A 468 0.72 -20.00 8.20
CA LEU A 468 0.68 -19.48 9.56
C LEU A 468 1.90 -19.91 10.37
N GLU A 469 2.26 -21.20 10.30
CA GLU A 469 3.42 -21.75 10.97
C GLU A 469 4.71 -21.08 10.47
N PHE A 470 4.85 -20.93 9.14
CA PHE A 470 5.95 -20.22 8.54
C PHE A 470 6.08 -18.79 9.07
N LEU A 471 4.99 -18.00 9.10
CA LEU A 471 5.04 -16.64 9.62
C LEU A 471 5.41 -16.60 11.11
N LEU A 472 4.90 -17.53 11.93
CA LEU A 472 5.28 -17.63 13.34
C LEU A 472 6.77 -17.98 13.51
N ASP A 473 7.33 -18.83 12.65
CA ASP A 473 8.74 -19.23 12.68
C ASP A 473 9.69 -18.13 12.20
N THR A 474 9.23 -17.21 11.34
CA THR A 474 10.12 -16.31 10.59
C THR A 474 9.91 -14.82 10.87
N GLU A 475 8.67 -14.34 10.83
CA GLU A 475 8.37 -12.90 10.78
C GLU A 475 7.58 -12.39 12.00
N PHE A 476 6.75 -13.23 12.62
CA PHE A 476 5.83 -12.87 13.71
C PHE A 476 6.27 -13.40 15.09
N GLY A 477 7.53 -13.84 15.23
CA GLY A 477 8.10 -14.21 16.53
C GLY A 477 8.22 -12.99 17.47
N PRO A 478 7.98 -13.12 18.80
CA PRO A 478 8.07 -11.99 19.73
C PRO A 478 9.40 -11.26 19.68
N GLU A 479 10.52 -11.98 19.54
CA GLU A 479 11.86 -11.40 19.41
C GLU A 479 12.00 -10.58 18.13
N LYS A 480 11.49 -11.10 17.00
CA LYS A 480 11.55 -10.43 15.70
C LYS A 480 10.74 -9.13 15.68
N VAL A 481 9.54 -9.17 16.27
CA VAL A 481 8.72 -7.97 16.43
C VAL A 481 9.37 -6.99 17.41
N ALA A 482 9.99 -7.47 18.49
CA ALA A 482 10.73 -6.63 19.44
C ALA A 482 11.93 -5.91 18.78
N GLU A 483 12.70 -6.61 17.94
CA GLU A 483 13.79 -6.03 17.14
C GLU A 483 13.28 -4.96 16.18
N LEU A 484 12.19 -5.24 15.46
CA LEU A 484 11.57 -4.33 14.50
C LEU A 484 11.13 -3.03 15.17
N ILE A 485 10.38 -3.12 16.26
CA ILE A 485 9.87 -1.94 16.96
C ILE A 485 10.94 -1.23 17.79
N GLY A 486 12.08 -1.88 18.06
CA GLY A 486 13.16 -1.34 18.88
C GLY A 486 12.86 -1.35 20.38
N ALA A 487 12.23 -2.41 20.89
CA ALA A 487 11.96 -2.56 22.32
C ALA A 487 13.28 -2.69 23.11
N GLU A 488 13.55 -1.92 24.18
CA GLU A 488 14.73 -2.19 25.05
C GLU A 488 14.71 -3.62 25.59
N GLY A 489 15.91 -4.19 25.64
CA GLY A 489 16.13 -5.62 25.75
C GLY A 489 16.31 -6.33 24.40
N SER A 490 15.83 -5.76 23.27
CA SER A 490 16.07 -6.31 21.93
C SER A 490 17.52 -6.16 21.44
N GLY A 491 18.33 -5.34 22.11
CA GLY A 491 19.70 -5.03 21.69
C GLY A 491 19.81 -4.07 20.49
N ARG A 492 18.68 -3.56 19.96
CA ARG A 492 18.66 -2.56 18.88
C ARG A 492 18.46 -1.15 19.41
N THR A 493 19.14 -0.19 18.78
CA THR A 493 19.01 1.26 19.03
C THR A 493 18.52 2.03 17.79
N ASP A 494 18.07 1.29 16.79
CA ASP A 494 17.72 1.73 15.44
C ASP A 494 16.42 1.07 14.97
N GLY A 495 15.54 0.67 15.90
CA GLY A 495 14.20 0.17 15.57
C GLY A 495 13.22 1.30 15.21
N LEU A 496 11.99 0.92 14.85
CA LEU A 496 10.96 1.88 14.42
C LEU A 496 10.75 3.00 15.45
N TRP A 497 10.73 2.69 16.75
CA TRP A 497 10.53 3.72 17.75
C TRP A 497 11.67 4.75 17.76
N GLN A 498 12.93 4.31 17.66
CA GLN A 498 14.06 5.23 17.60
C GLN A 498 14.02 6.09 16.35
N LEU A 499 13.59 5.54 15.22
CA LEU A 499 13.35 6.28 13.98
C LEU A 499 12.29 7.37 14.15
N ILE A 500 11.13 7.04 14.72
CA ILE A 500 9.97 7.96 14.71
C ILE A 500 9.88 8.89 15.90
N SER A 501 10.49 8.56 17.03
CA SER A 501 10.30 9.28 18.29
C SER A 501 10.67 10.77 18.24
N PRO A 502 11.71 11.24 17.53
CA PRO A 502 11.99 12.67 17.45
C PRO A 502 10.85 13.44 16.77
N ALA A 503 10.32 12.89 15.67
CA ALA A 503 9.20 13.46 14.94
C ALA A 503 7.89 13.42 15.74
N ALA A 504 7.62 12.31 16.43
CA ALA A 504 6.47 12.16 17.31
C ALA A 504 6.54 13.14 18.51
N TYR A 505 7.72 13.31 19.12
CA TYR A 505 7.92 14.27 20.21
C TYR A 505 7.74 15.72 19.76
N GLY A 506 8.07 16.03 18.50
CA GLY A 506 7.79 17.34 17.90
C GLY A 506 6.30 17.71 17.89
N GLU A 507 5.37 16.76 18.09
CA GLU A 507 3.94 17.04 18.21
C GLU A 507 3.53 17.64 19.58
N SER A 508 4.48 17.82 20.50
CA SER A 508 4.29 18.42 21.82
C SER A 508 5.51 19.28 22.20
N THR A 509 5.34 20.21 23.14
CA THR A 509 6.46 21.01 23.68
C THR A 509 7.33 20.23 24.68
N SER A 510 6.85 19.11 25.19
CA SER A 510 7.63 18.16 25.98
C SER A 510 7.11 16.73 25.79
N PRO A 511 7.90 15.70 26.11
CA PRO A 511 7.43 14.30 26.08
C PRO A 511 6.16 14.04 26.90
N HIS A 512 5.98 14.77 28.02
CA HIS A 512 4.84 14.60 28.93
C HIS A 512 3.66 15.55 28.61
N GLY A 513 3.82 16.47 27.66
CA GLY A 513 2.78 17.40 27.25
C GLY A 513 1.71 16.74 26.39
N GLN A 514 0.52 17.36 26.34
CA GLN A 514 -0.53 16.96 25.41
C GLN A 514 -0.12 17.29 23.97
N PRO A 515 -0.25 16.35 23.01
CA PRO A 515 0.04 16.65 21.62
C PRO A 515 -0.92 17.71 21.06
N PHE A 516 -0.39 18.71 20.34
CA PHE A 516 -1.24 19.72 19.67
C PHE A 516 -2.06 19.14 18.51
N THR A 517 -1.75 17.90 18.13
CA THR A 517 -2.43 17.10 17.10
C THR A 517 -3.72 16.46 17.60
N GLY A 518 -4.09 16.69 18.88
CA GLY A 518 -5.34 16.18 19.46
C GLY A 518 -5.31 14.70 19.81
N ARG A 519 -4.15 14.04 19.72
CA ARG A 519 -3.98 12.66 20.18
C ARG A 519 -4.32 12.54 21.66
N GLN A 520 -4.97 11.44 22.02
CA GLN A 520 -5.48 11.20 23.37
C GLN A 520 -4.37 11.00 24.43
N PHE A 521 -3.24 10.46 24.01
CA PHE A 521 -2.12 10.09 24.88
C PHE A 521 -0.94 11.05 24.67
N THR A 522 -0.23 11.35 25.76
CA THR A 522 1.05 12.05 25.69
C THR A 522 2.08 11.19 24.98
N ASN A 523 3.12 11.82 24.44
CA ASN A 523 4.17 11.09 23.73
C ASN A 523 4.94 10.13 24.65
N ASP A 524 5.12 10.50 25.93
CA ASP A 524 5.77 9.64 26.92
C ASP A 524 4.86 8.50 27.40
N GLU A 525 3.54 8.68 27.50
CA GLU A 525 2.61 7.56 27.73
C GLU A 525 2.70 6.55 26.58
N VAL A 526 2.57 7.04 25.33
CA VAL A 526 2.73 6.23 24.11
C VAL A 526 4.05 5.48 24.12
N TYR A 527 5.14 6.18 24.45
CA TYR A 527 6.44 5.55 24.65
C TYR A 527 6.28 4.45 25.72
N ARG A 528 6.16 4.79 27.00
CA ARG A 528 6.27 3.83 28.09
C ARG A 528 5.33 2.62 28.01
N ALA A 529 4.10 2.79 27.52
CA ALA A 529 3.09 1.73 27.53
C ALA A 529 2.60 1.27 26.14
N GLY A 530 2.73 2.10 25.10
CA GLY A 530 2.29 1.74 23.74
C GLY A 530 3.23 0.77 23.02
N PHE A 531 4.52 0.70 23.37
CA PHE A 531 5.46 -0.22 22.70
C PHE A 531 5.74 -1.52 23.48
N ARG A 532 5.79 -1.55 24.83
CA ARG A 532 6.32 -2.75 25.57
C ARG A 532 5.37 -3.59 26.40
N GLN A 533 4.46 -3.07 27.23
CA GLN A 533 3.65 -3.93 28.10
C GLN A 533 2.57 -3.17 28.88
N TRP A 534 1.51 -3.92 29.25
CA TRP A 534 0.27 -3.51 29.92
C TRP A 534 -0.82 -3.10 28.94
N GLU A 535 -1.20 -1.84 28.95
CA GLU A 535 -2.46 -1.36 28.39
C GLU A 535 -2.41 0.17 28.33
N LEU A 536 -2.66 0.71 27.14
CA LEU A 536 -3.21 2.02 26.84
C LEU A 536 -4.69 2.17 27.20
N SER A 537 -5.11 2.74 28.34
CA SER A 537 -6.55 3.02 28.55
C SER A 537 -6.91 4.37 29.13
N ARG A 538 -8.03 4.90 28.64
CA ARG A 538 -8.75 6.06 29.17
C ARG A 538 -10.24 5.89 28.88
N GLY A 539 -11.08 5.91 29.92
CA GLY A 539 -12.51 5.65 29.79
C GLY A 539 -12.77 4.19 29.43
N SER A 540 -13.57 3.94 28.37
CA SER A 540 -13.90 2.59 27.90
C SER A 540 -13.02 2.09 26.75
N GLN A 541 -12.01 2.86 26.33
CA GLN A 541 -11.11 2.50 25.23
C GLN A 541 -9.78 1.96 25.77
N PHE A 542 -9.31 0.90 25.13
CA PHE A 542 -8.17 0.08 25.55
C PHE A 542 -7.29 -0.21 24.33
N THR A 543 -5.97 -0.20 24.48
CA THR A 543 -5.04 -0.79 23.51
C THR A 543 -3.90 -1.56 24.19
N TYR A 544 -3.58 -2.76 23.70
CA TYR A 544 -2.38 -3.47 24.13
C TYR A 544 -1.15 -2.91 23.41
N GLY A 545 -0.01 -2.84 24.09
CA GLY A 545 1.25 -2.58 23.40
C GLY A 545 1.57 -3.66 22.37
N ILE A 546 2.20 -3.28 21.24
CA ILE A 546 2.46 -4.18 20.10
C ILE A 546 3.15 -5.48 20.54
N PHE A 547 4.22 -5.37 21.35
CA PHE A 547 4.96 -6.54 21.83
C PHE A 547 4.10 -7.47 22.71
N HIS A 548 3.29 -6.90 23.60
CA HIS A 548 2.45 -7.68 24.50
C HIS A 548 1.35 -8.42 23.74
N TYR A 549 0.68 -7.74 22.80
CA TYR A 549 -0.26 -8.38 21.89
C TYR A 549 0.41 -9.53 21.11
N THR A 550 1.57 -9.26 20.52
CA THR A 550 2.33 -10.25 19.73
C THR A 550 2.61 -11.51 20.55
N ARG A 551 3.09 -11.36 21.79
CA ARG A 551 3.37 -12.51 22.66
C ARG A 551 2.11 -13.35 22.92
N MET A 552 1.01 -12.71 23.32
CA MET A 552 -0.25 -13.42 23.57
C MET A 552 -0.76 -14.16 22.34
N ARG A 553 -0.75 -13.49 21.18
CA ARG A 553 -1.19 -14.06 19.91
C ARG A 553 -0.27 -15.18 19.44
N TYR A 554 1.04 -15.03 19.59
CA TYR A 554 2.04 -16.04 19.25
C TYR A 554 1.82 -17.31 20.07
N ASP A 555 1.77 -17.19 21.41
CA ASP A 555 1.58 -18.31 22.33
C ASP A 555 0.26 -19.05 22.03
N HIS A 556 -0.82 -18.29 21.87
CA HIS A 556 -2.15 -18.84 21.59
C HIS A 556 -2.24 -19.51 20.20
N ALA A 557 -1.66 -18.89 19.16
CA ALA A 557 -1.62 -19.47 17.83
C ALA A 557 -0.82 -20.79 17.82
N ARG A 558 0.32 -20.84 18.49
CA ARG A 558 1.12 -22.08 18.62
C ARG A 558 0.37 -23.18 19.33
N GLN A 559 -0.37 -22.85 20.39
CA GLN A 559 -1.20 -23.82 21.10
C GLN A 559 -2.29 -24.40 20.21
N GLN A 560 -3.04 -23.55 19.49
CA GLN A 560 -4.07 -24.00 18.55
C GLN A 560 -3.48 -24.84 17.42
N LEU A 561 -2.36 -24.38 16.85
CA LEU A 561 -1.69 -25.08 15.77
C LEU A 561 -1.24 -26.48 16.21
N ALA A 562 -0.68 -26.63 17.41
CA ALA A 562 -0.30 -27.94 17.96
C ALA A 562 -1.48 -28.93 18.03
N GLU A 563 -2.71 -28.45 18.30
CA GLU A 563 -3.92 -29.28 18.23
C GLU A 563 -4.30 -29.59 16.78
N LEU A 564 -4.36 -28.56 15.93
CA LEU A 564 -4.75 -28.70 14.52
C LEU A 564 -3.80 -29.62 13.75
N ARG A 565 -2.51 -29.66 14.09
CA ARG A 565 -1.52 -30.56 13.48
C ARG A 565 -1.76 -32.05 13.74
N LYS A 566 -2.64 -32.41 14.68
CA LYS A 566 -3.11 -33.80 14.82
C LYS A 566 -4.01 -34.25 13.67
N THR A 567 -4.69 -33.29 13.03
CA THR A 567 -5.59 -33.52 11.88
C THR A 567 -4.95 -33.09 10.55
N TYR A 568 -4.13 -32.03 10.58
CA TYR A 568 -3.47 -31.40 9.42
C TYR A 568 -1.93 -31.47 9.57
N PRO A 569 -1.28 -32.61 9.28
CA PRO A 569 0.15 -32.79 9.54
C PRO A 569 1.03 -31.68 8.93
N ASN A 570 2.07 -31.24 9.65
CA ASN A 570 2.93 -30.13 9.20
C ASN A 570 3.59 -30.43 7.84
N GLY A 571 3.60 -29.44 6.94
CA GLY A 571 4.32 -29.49 5.68
C GLY A 571 3.66 -30.42 4.65
N ALA A 572 2.47 -30.95 4.97
CA ALA A 572 1.75 -31.86 4.10
C ALA A 572 1.24 -31.18 2.83
N SER A 573 1.15 -29.83 2.77
CA SER A 573 0.89 -29.13 1.51
C SER A 573 2.08 -29.19 0.54
N GLY A 574 3.31 -29.38 1.05
CA GLY A 574 4.55 -29.23 0.26
C GLY A 574 4.83 -27.78 -0.18
N ALA A 575 4.07 -26.80 0.30
CA ALA A 575 4.22 -25.40 -0.11
C ALA A 575 5.53 -24.79 0.41
N GLN A 576 6.09 -23.88 -0.38
CA GLN A 576 7.20 -23.02 0.00
C GLN A 576 6.74 -21.57 -0.06
N PHE A 577 7.20 -20.75 0.90
CA PHE A 577 6.80 -19.36 1.03
C PHE A 577 8.01 -18.45 0.81
N PRO A 578 8.38 -18.15 -0.45
CA PRO A 578 9.59 -17.37 -0.76
C PRO A 578 9.47 -15.88 -0.40
N GLY A 579 8.33 -15.44 0.16
CA GLY A 579 8.02 -14.03 0.40
C GLY A 579 7.80 -13.20 -0.87
N ALA A 580 7.74 -13.85 -2.04
CA ALA A 580 7.41 -13.22 -3.32
C ALA A 580 5.95 -13.49 -3.71
N MET A 581 5.39 -12.60 -4.52
CA MET A 581 4.09 -12.84 -5.15
C MET A 581 4.23 -13.98 -6.17
N GLU A 582 3.26 -14.89 -6.17
CA GLU A 582 3.16 -15.96 -7.16
C GLU A 582 2.84 -15.38 -8.54
N VAL A 583 3.36 -16.02 -9.59
CA VAL A 583 3.06 -15.64 -10.97
C VAL A 583 1.60 -15.98 -11.26
N LEU A 584 0.88 -15.06 -11.91
CA LEU A 584 -0.50 -15.30 -12.34
C LEU A 584 -0.60 -16.54 -13.23
N PRO A 585 -1.70 -17.32 -13.13
CA PRO A 585 -1.91 -18.46 -14.01
C PRO A 585 -2.06 -18.00 -15.46
N SER A 586 -1.49 -18.80 -16.38
CA SER A 586 -1.68 -18.70 -17.83
C SER A 586 -3.08 -19.05 -18.31
#